data_AF-A0A939YK55-F1
#
_entry.id   AF-A0A939YK55-F1
#
_cell.length_a   1.000
_cell.length_b   1.000
_cell.length_c   1.000
_cell.angle_alpha   90.00
_cell.angle_beta   90.00
_cell.angle_gamma   90.00
#
_symmetry.space_group_name_H-M   'P 1'
#
loop_
_entity.id
_entity.type
_entity.pdbx_description
1 polymer ?
#
loop_
_entity_poly.entity_id
_entity_poly.type
_entity_poly.pdbx_seq_one_letter_code
_entity_poly.pdbx_strand_id
1 'polypeptide(L)'
;MRKLTIRREKTATLSSAFYVSIADDGGKDLTINETPCRLLGRLPNGGEAVFDIPDTETRVYVYETKRSREYTYDMYRVPAGTEDVLLTGRSYFNPATSSSFRFDNNDTGEARMNREEADEKAKKAFKRNRILGAVIGVATVLAFVLVAALITAEKPRTFSIEGASITLTDRFTEDKESKEDYYVWLSSKTALCEFFMADPEHAVTADEVEEFYKENYELSDFKDFKEDGLRYFTCTEPANDGSTLADTVFIYESEGGAYVVWFATYPENAEQLTPKFVKWAKTVTIE
;
A
#
# COMPACT_ATOMS: atom_id res chain seq x y z
N MET A 1 10.67 -47.06 37.42
CA MET A 1 10.02 -46.43 36.25
C MET A 1 8.60 -46.92 36.23
N ARG A 2 7.64 -46.01 36.02
CA ARG A 2 6.21 -46.32 35.96
C ARG A 2 5.56 -45.62 34.77
N LYS A 3 4.33 -46.00 34.45
CA LYS A 3 3.61 -45.46 33.29
C LYS A 3 2.77 -44.24 33.67
N LEU A 4 2.87 -43.21 32.85
CA LEU A 4 1.96 -42.07 32.82
C LEU A 4 1.06 -42.17 31.60
N THR A 5 -0.22 -42.35 31.83
CA THR A 5 -1.25 -42.31 30.79
C THR A 5 -1.92 -40.95 30.82
N ILE A 6 -1.91 -40.24 29.70
CA ILE A 6 -2.63 -38.97 29.55
C ILE A 6 -3.73 -39.15 28.52
N ARG A 7 -4.98 -38.92 28.93
CA ARG A 7 -6.16 -38.93 28.06
C ARG A 7 -6.62 -37.51 27.78
N ARG A 8 -6.75 -37.16 26.50
CA ARG A 8 -7.29 -35.89 26.05
C ARG A 8 -8.74 -36.04 25.62
N GLU A 9 -9.64 -35.26 26.22
CA GLU A 9 -11.01 -35.16 25.71
C GLU A 9 -11.03 -34.46 24.35
N LYS A 10 -11.90 -34.93 23.45
CA LYS A 10 -12.03 -34.38 22.12
C LYS A 10 -12.70 -33.00 22.19
N THR A 11 -12.06 -32.01 21.59
CA THR A 11 -12.61 -30.65 21.44
C THR A 11 -12.68 -30.24 19.98
N ALA A 12 -13.73 -29.54 19.56
CA ALA A 12 -13.91 -29.07 18.19
C ALA A 12 -12.97 -27.91 17.80
N THR A 13 -12.43 -27.19 18.79
CA THR A 13 -11.68 -25.94 18.61
C THR A 13 -10.20 -26.12 18.28
N LEU A 14 -9.65 -27.33 18.42
CA LEU A 14 -8.25 -27.64 18.09
C LEU A 14 -8.10 -29.09 17.63
N SER A 15 -7.74 -29.29 16.36
CA SER A 15 -7.44 -30.60 15.78
C SER A 15 -5.96 -31.02 15.91
N SER A 16 -5.09 -30.08 16.29
CA SER A 16 -3.65 -30.30 16.48
C SER A 16 -3.37 -31.24 17.66
N ALA A 17 -2.30 -32.04 17.55
CA ALA A 17 -1.77 -32.83 18.68
C ALA A 17 -0.95 -31.93 19.61
N PHE A 18 -1.03 -32.17 20.93
CA PHE A 18 -0.18 -31.50 21.91
C PHE A 18 1.15 -32.24 22.06
N TYR A 19 2.19 -31.55 22.49
CA TYR A 19 3.45 -32.13 22.96
C TYR A 19 3.35 -32.36 24.47
N VAL A 20 3.95 -33.45 24.94
CA VAL A 20 4.07 -33.81 26.35
C VAL A 20 5.54 -33.86 26.73
N SER A 21 5.93 -33.14 27.77
CA SER A 21 7.30 -33.12 28.30
C SER A 21 7.29 -33.30 29.82
N ILE A 22 8.42 -33.71 30.39
CA ILE A 22 8.62 -33.74 31.85
C ILE A 22 9.83 -32.92 32.25
N ALA A 23 9.82 -32.41 33.49
CA ALA A 23 11.00 -31.82 34.11
C ALA A 23 12.09 -32.88 34.25
N ASP A 24 13.30 -32.55 33.81
CA ASP A 24 14.46 -33.43 33.79
C ASP A 24 15.73 -32.57 33.90
N ASP A 25 16.34 -32.56 35.09
CA ASP A 25 17.54 -31.74 35.38
C ASP A 25 18.76 -32.14 34.53
N GLY A 26 18.76 -33.35 33.95
CA GLY A 26 19.76 -33.81 32.99
C GLY A 26 19.40 -33.52 31.52
N GLY A 27 18.18 -33.05 31.26
CA GLY A 27 17.63 -32.82 29.93
C GLY A 27 18.21 -31.58 29.25
N LYS A 28 18.62 -31.71 27.99
CA LYS A 28 19.13 -30.60 27.15
C LYS A 28 18.18 -30.20 26.01
N ASP A 29 17.00 -30.79 25.94
CA ASP A 29 16.16 -30.70 24.73
C ASP A 29 15.36 -29.40 24.64
N LEU A 30 14.87 -28.90 25.78
CA LEU A 30 14.11 -27.66 25.87
C LEU A 30 13.98 -27.17 27.31
N THR A 31 13.58 -25.90 27.45
CA THR A 31 13.20 -25.30 28.73
C THR A 31 11.75 -24.81 28.69
N ILE A 32 11.02 -24.99 29.79
CA ILE A 32 9.68 -24.42 30.01
C ILE A 32 9.74 -23.65 31.33
N ASN A 33 9.53 -22.34 31.29
CA ASN A 33 9.68 -21.46 32.45
C ASN A 33 11.00 -21.69 33.22
N GLU A 34 12.12 -21.65 32.49
CA GLU A 34 13.47 -21.89 33.01
C GLU A 34 13.73 -23.30 33.57
N THR A 35 12.71 -24.17 33.57
CA THR A 35 12.85 -25.58 33.98
C THR A 35 13.35 -26.41 32.79
N PRO A 36 14.49 -27.10 32.91
CA PRO A 36 14.95 -28.07 31.91
C PRO A 36 13.96 -29.22 31.79
N CYS A 37 13.60 -29.56 30.55
CA CYS A 37 12.61 -30.58 30.27
C CYS A 37 13.07 -31.51 29.15
N ARG A 38 12.56 -32.74 29.19
CA ARG A 38 12.70 -33.75 28.13
C ARG A 38 11.36 -33.98 27.44
N LEU A 39 11.37 -34.05 26.11
CA LEU A 39 10.16 -34.35 25.33
C LEU A 39 9.84 -35.86 25.42
N LEU A 40 8.62 -36.18 25.82
CA LEU A 40 8.14 -37.57 25.87
C LEU A 40 7.41 -37.99 24.59
N GLY A 41 6.64 -37.09 23.99
CA GLY A 41 5.94 -37.39 22.74
C GLY A 41 4.77 -36.46 22.46
N ARG A 42 3.76 -37.00 21.77
CA ARG A 42 2.57 -36.24 21.34
C ARG A 42 1.28 -36.87 21.86
N LEU A 43 0.32 -36.01 22.21
CA LEU A 43 -1.02 -36.35 22.68
C LEU A 43 -2.05 -35.96 21.60
N PRO A 44 -2.62 -36.93 20.87
CA PRO A 44 -3.59 -36.66 19.81
C PRO A 44 -4.91 -36.09 20.36
N ASN A 45 -5.67 -35.38 19.53
CA ASN A 45 -6.99 -34.86 19.91
C ASN A 45 -7.99 -36.00 20.13
N GLY A 46 -8.65 -36.03 21.29
CA GLY A 46 -9.61 -37.08 21.63
C GLY A 46 -8.99 -38.46 21.89
N GLY A 47 -7.66 -38.54 22.04
CA GLY A 47 -6.96 -39.81 22.21
C GLY A 47 -6.19 -39.90 23.52
N GLU A 48 -5.40 -40.95 23.65
CA GLU A 48 -4.62 -41.28 24.84
C GLU A 48 -3.17 -41.57 24.42
N ALA A 49 -2.23 -41.25 25.30
CA ALA A 49 -0.82 -41.57 25.12
C ALA A 49 -0.22 -42.04 26.45
N VAL A 50 0.70 -43.00 26.36
CA VAL A 50 1.37 -43.61 27.51
C VAL A 50 2.87 -43.31 27.43
N PHE A 51 3.44 -42.86 28.55
CA PHE A 51 4.85 -42.47 28.64
C PHE A 51 5.52 -43.09 29.86
N ASP A 52 6.83 -43.30 29.76
CA ASP A 52 7.67 -43.72 30.88
C ASP A 52 8.12 -42.51 31.71
N ILE A 53 7.81 -42.53 33.01
CA ILE A 53 8.22 -41.48 33.97
C ILE A 53 8.98 -42.10 35.16
N PRO A 54 9.83 -41.31 35.86
CA PRO A 54 10.51 -41.79 37.06
C PRO A 54 9.53 -42.07 38.20
N ASP A 55 9.98 -42.85 39.17
CA ASP A 55 9.24 -43.15 40.40
C ASP A 55 9.37 -42.00 41.43
N THR A 56 10.26 -41.05 41.17
CA THR A 56 10.39 -39.81 41.93
C THR A 56 9.31 -38.81 41.54
N GLU A 57 9.15 -37.78 42.36
CA GLU A 57 8.30 -36.65 42.02
C GLU A 57 8.80 -35.97 40.72
N THR A 58 7.88 -35.58 39.85
CA THR A 58 8.19 -34.85 38.61
C THR A 58 7.05 -33.91 38.21
N ARG A 59 7.32 -33.02 37.25
CA ARG A 59 6.32 -32.14 36.63
C ARG A 59 6.12 -32.53 35.18
N VAL A 60 4.87 -32.64 34.76
CA VAL A 60 4.47 -32.91 33.38
C VAL A 60 3.94 -31.62 32.77
N TYR A 61 4.38 -31.31 31.56
CA TYR A 61 3.97 -30.12 30.80
C TYR A 61 3.31 -30.52 29.49
N VAL A 62 2.19 -29.88 29.15
CA VAL A 62 1.46 -30.11 27.90
C VAL A 62 1.27 -28.80 27.14
N TYR A 63 1.72 -28.72 25.88
CA TYR A 63 1.72 -27.50 25.07
C TYR A 63 1.55 -27.80 23.57
N GLU A 64 0.96 -26.88 22.80
CA GLU A 64 0.47 -27.16 21.44
C GLU A 64 1.59 -27.22 20.41
N THR A 65 2.51 -26.26 20.45
CA THR A 65 3.62 -26.16 19.50
C THR A 65 4.91 -25.82 20.21
N LYS A 66 6.05 -26.05 19.56
CA LYS A 66 7.36 -25.67 20.09
C LYS A 66 7.45 -24.19 20.50
N ARG A 67 6.71 -23.30 19.83
CA ARG A 67 6.64 -21.87 20.21
C ARG A 67 5.69 -21.64 21.37
N SER A 68 4.57 -22.37 21.39
CA SER A 68 3.53 -22.21 22.41
C SER A 68 3.99 -22.60 23.81
N ARG A 69 5.03 -23.44 23.95
CA ARG A 69 5.59 -23.81 25.27
C ARG A 69 5.99 -22.63 26.16
N GLU A 70 6.19 -21.44 25.60
CA GLU A 70 6.59 -20.25 26.36
C GLU A 70 5.41 -19.45 26.93
N TYR A 71 4.19 -19.69 26.43
CA TYR A 71 3.03 -18.84 26.75
C TYR A 71 1.66 -19.55 26.72
N THR A 72 1.58 -20.81 26.26
CA THR A 72 0.40 -21.67 26.36
C THR A 72 0.79 -23.12 26.66
N TYR A 73 0.79 -23.44 27.95
CA TYR A 73 0.99 -24.78 28.47
C TYR A 73 0.25 -24.94 29.81
N ASP A 74 -0.02 -26.18 30.20
CA ASP A 74 -0.43 -26.50 31.58
C ASP A 74 0.57 -27.49 32.19
N MET A 75 0.64 -27.47 33.52
CA MET A 75 1.60 -28.24 34.29
C MET A 75 0.88 -29.06 35.35
N TYR A 76 1.24 -30.34 35.48
CA TYR A 76 0.77 -31.21 36.55
C TYR A 76 1.95 -31.77 37.35
N ARG A 77 1.88 -31.66 38.67
CA ARG A 77 2.86 -32.24 39.59
C ARG A 77 2.46 -33.69 39.89
N VAL A 78 3.28 -34.63 39.45
CA VAL A 78 3.08 -36.06 39.70
C VAL A 78 3.87 -36.44 40.97
N PRO A 79 3.20 -36.86 42.06
CA PRO A 79 3.87 -37.19 43.32
C PRO A 79 4.70 -38.47 43.18
N ALA A 80 5.77 -38.64 43.95
CA ALA A 80 6.58 -39.86 43.94
C ALA A 80 5.73 -41.12 44.23
N GLY A 81 6.07 -42.24 43.59
CA GLY A 81 5.37 -43.51 43.75
C GLY A 81 5.72 -44.52 42.66
N THR A 82 5.32 -45.77 42.88
CA THR A 82 5.56 -46.88 41.94
C THR A 82 4.33 -47.26 41.12
N GLU A 83 3.16 -46.72 41.47
CA GLU A 83 1.90 -46.98 40.76
C GLU A 83 1.78 -46.12 39.51
N ASP A 84 1.24 -46.73 38.45
CA ASP A 84 0.91 -46.05 37.21
C ASP A 84 -0.10 -44.91 37.44
N VAL A 85 0.04 -43.83 36.67
CA VAL A 85 -0.72 -42.58 36.84
C VAL A 85 -1.59 -42.34 35.61
N LEU A 86 -2.88 -42.07 35.85
CA LEU A 86 -3.81 -41.62 34.81
C LEU A 86 -4.14 -40.13 35.01
N LEU A 87 -3.82 -39.32 34.02
CA LEU A 87 -4.23 -37.91 33.95
C LEU A 87 -5.22 -37.72 32.81
N THR A 88 -6.20 -36.84 33.03
CA THR A 88 -7.15 -36.42 31.99
C THR A 88 -7.08 -34.91 31.80
N GLY A 89 -7.49 -34.44 30.64
CA GLY A 89 -7.60 -33.02 30.38
C GLY A 89 -8.14 -32.71 29.00
N ARG A 90 -8.34 -31.42 28.72
CA ARG A 90 -8.94 -30.96 27.47
C ARG A 90 -8.40 -29.60 27.02
N SER A 91 -8.64 -29.26 25.76
CA SER A 91 -8.35 -27.91 25.26
C SER A 91 -9.37 -26.91 25.79
N TYR A 92 -8.87 -25.78 26.26
CA TYR A 92 -9.67 -24.61 26.62
C TYR A 92 -9.39 -23.50 25.61
N PHE A 93 -10.35 -23.19 24.74
CA PHE A 93 -10.22 -22.14 23.74
C PHE A 93 -10.37 -20.76 24.37
N ASN A 94 -9.33 -19.93 24.27
CA ASN A 94 -9.41 -18.51 24.60
C ASN A 94 -9.02 -17.67 23.37
N PRO A 95 -9.94 -16.87 22.79
CA PRO A 95 -9.64 -16.07 21.61
C PRO A 95 -8.60 -14.97 21.87
N ALA A 96 -8.38 -14.58 23.13
CA ALA A 96 -7.41 -13.55 23.51
C ALA A 96 -6.01 -14.11 23.83
N THR A 97 -5.91 -15.36 24.30
CA THR A 97 -4.63 -15.94 24.79
C THR A 97 -4.25 -17.26 24.12
N SER A 98 -5.00 -17.70 23.12
CA SER A 98 -4.88 -19.00 22.44
C SER A 98 -5.44 -20.17 23.27
N SER A 99 -5.48 -21.35 22.66
CA SER A 99 -6.08 -22.55 23.21
C SER A 99 -5.06 -23.35 24.01
N SER A 100 -5.17 -23.35 25.34
CA SER A 100 -4.31 -24.14 26.22
C SER A 100 -4.92 -25.51 26.50
N PHE A 101 -4.12 -26.58 26.55
CA PHE A 101 -4.52 -27.79 27.25
C PHE A 101 -4.67 -27.48 28.75
N ARG A 102 -5.63 -28.10 29.44
CA ARG A 102 -5.77 -28.02 30.89
C ARG A 102 -6.02 -29.40 31.46
N PHE A 103 -5.27 -29.77 32.49
CA PHE A 103 -5.51 -30.99 33.26
C PHE A 103 -6.78 -30.85 34.11
N ASP A 104 -7.59 -31.90 34.13
CA ASP A 104 -8.77 -31.96 34.99
C ASP A 104 -8.36 -32.10 36.46
N ASN A 105 -9.14 -31.52 37.37
CA ASN A 105 -8.93 -31.57 38.83
C ASN A 105 -7.55 -31.07 39.29
N ASN A 106 -6.88 -30.24 38.50
CA ASN A 106 -5.59 -29.64 38.82
C ASN A 106 -5.75 -28.18 39.26
N ASP A 107 -6.34 -27.98 40.44
CA ASP A 107 -6.63 -26.67 41.02
C ASP A 107 -5.61 -26.25 42.09
N THR A 108 -4.39 -26.78 41.98
CA THR A 108 -3.28 -26.41 42.88
C THR A 108 -2.88 -24.95 42.68
N GLY A 109 -2.38 -24.30 43.74
CA GLY A 109 -1.86 -22.93 43.64
C GLY A 109 -0.76 -22.79 42.59
N GLU A 110 0.10 -23.79 42.47
CA GLU A 110 1.18 -23.86 41.46
C GLU A 110 0.62 -23.90 40.04
N ALA A 111 -0.40 -24.74 39.78
CA ALA A 111 -1.06 -24.79 38.47
C ALA A 111 -1.77 -23.47 38.13
N ARG A 112 -2.42 -22.83 39.10
CA ARG A 112 -3.08 -21.54 38.88
C ARG A 112 -2.09 -20.43 38.55
N MET A 113 -1.01 -20.30 39.31
CA MET A 113 0.06 -19.31 39.04
C MET A 113 0.69 -19.54 37.67
N ASN A 114 0.94 -20.80 37.31
CA ASN A 114 1.47 -21.16 36.01
C ASN A 114 0.56 -20.72 34.85
N ARG A 115 -0.76 -20.93 35.00
CA ARG A 115 -1.77 -20.50 34.02
C ARG A 115 -1.83 -18.99 33.88
N GLU A 116 -1.80 -18.25 34.99
CA GLU A 116 -1.80 -16.77 35.00
C GLU A 116 -0.54 -16.20 34.30
N GLU A 117 0.64 -16.76 34.59
CA GLU A 117 1.88 -16.32 33.96
C GLU A 117 1.88 -16.59 32.44
N ALA A 118 1.43 -17.79 32.04
CA ALA A 118 1.28 -18.15 30.63
C ALA A 118 0.30 -17.20 29.91
N ASP A 119 -0.87 -16.93 30.50
CA ASP A 119 -1.87 -16.02 29.93
C ASP A 119 -1.33 -14.59 29.76
N GLU A 120 -0.56 -14.06 30.72
CA GLU A 120 0.07 -12.74 30.59
C GLU A 120 1.13 -12.69 29.47
N LYS A 121 1.94 -13.74 29.33
CA LYS A 121 2.89 -13.86 28.21
C LYS A 121 2.15 -13.94 26.87
N ALA A 122 1.04 -14.67 26.79
CA ALA A 122 0.22 -14.79 25.60
C ALA A 122 -0.42 -13.46 25.18
N LYS A 123 -0.97 -12.69 26.14
CA LYS A 123 -1.52 -11.34 25.87
C LYS A 123 -0.47 -10.39 25.30
N LYS A 124 0.74 -10.39 25.88
CA LYS A 124 1.87 -9.57 25.40
C LYS A 124 2.27 -9.94 23.97
N ALA A 125 2.38 -11.25 23.68
CA ALA A 125 2.69 -11.74 22.34
C ALA A 125 1.60 -11.36 21.33
N PHE A 126 0.32 -11.50 21.69
CA PHE A 126 -0.81 -11.11 20.84
C PHE A 126 -0.80 -9.62 20.52
N LYS A 127 -0.61 -8.76 21.53
CA LYS A 127 -0.52 -7.30 21.35
C LYS A 127 0.63 -6.91 20.40
N ARG A 128 1.82 -7.50 20.59
CA ARG A 128 2.99 -7.26 19.74
C ARG A 128 2.71 -7.64 18.28
N ASN A 129 2.12 -8.82 18.05
CA ASN A 129 1.83 -9.29 16.70
C ASN A 129 0.75 -8.44 16.01
N ARG A 130 -0.24 -7.94 16.76
CA ARG A 130 -1.27 -7.04 16.22
C ARG A 130 -0.68 -5.71 15.74
N ILE A 131 0.24 -5.13 16.52
CA ILE A 131 0.92 -3.88 16.15
C ILE A 131 1.74 -4.09 14.88
N LEU A 132 2.53 -5.16 14.81
CA LEU A 132 3.34 -5.48 13.63
C LEU A 132 2.48 -5.68 12.38
N GLY A 133 1.37 -6.40 12.49
CA GLY A 133 0.42 -6.59 11.39
C GLY A 133 -0.18 -5.28 10.89
N ALA A 134 -0.54 -4.36 11.80
CA ALA A 134 -1.06 -3.05 11.42
C ALA A 134 -0.01 -2.20 10.67
N VAL A 135 1.25 -2.20 11.13
CA VAL A 135 2.34 -1.47 10.47
C VAL A 135 2.58 -2.00 9.06
N ILE A 136 2.64 -3.32 8.89
CA ILE A 136 2.82 -3.95 7.57
C ILE A 136 1.63 -3.62 6.66
N GLY A 137 0.40 -3.67 7.18
CA GLY A 137 -0.81 -3.32 6.43
C GLY A 137 -0.76 -1.88 5.90
N VAL A 138 -0.43 -0.92 6.77
CA VAL A 138 -0.32 0.51 6.39
C VAL A 138 0.79 0.71 5.36
N ALA A 139 1.98 0.14 5.58
CA ALA A 139 3.10 0.27 4.64
C ALA A 139 2.76 -0.30 3.25
N THR A 140 2.03 -1.42 3.21
CA THR A 140 1.59 -2.04 1.96
C THR A 140 0.61 -1.13 1.20
N VAL A 141 -0.39 -0.59 1.89
CA VAL A 141 -1.37 0.34 1.27
C VAL A 141 -0.67 1.59 0.72
N LEU A 142 0.25 2.18 1.49
CA LEU A 142 1.02 3.34 1.05
C LEU A 142 1.87 3.03 -0.19
N ALA A 143 2.53 1.87 -0.23
CA ALA A 143 3.29 1.44 -1.40
C ALA A 143 2.40 1.30 -2.65
N PHE A 144 1.21 0.71 -2.52
CA PHE A 144 0.26 0.60 -3.63
C PHE A 144 -0.20 1.96 -4.14
N VAL A 145 -0.51 2.92 -3.25
CA VAL A 145 -0.90 4.28 -3.63
C VAL A 145 0.22 4.99 -4.39
N LEU A 146 1.46 4.88 -3.92
CA LEU A 146 2.62 5.50 -4.58
C LEU A 146 2.89 4.90 -5.96
N VAL A 147 2.83 3.57 -6.10
CA VAL A 147 3.03 2.90 -7.38
C VAL A 147 1.92 3.26 -8.37
N ALA A 148 0.66 3.32 -7.93
CA ALA A 148 -0.45 3.74 -8.78
C ALA A 148 -0.27 5.18 -9.30
N ALA A 149 0.20 6.10 -8.45
CA ALA A 149 0.49 7.48 -8.86
C ALA A 149 1.64 7.57 -9.88
N LEU A 150 2.67 6.72 -9.76
CA LEU A 150 3.78 6.65 -10.72
C LEU A 150 3.35 6.11 -12.09
N ILE A 151 2.43 5.15 -12.12
CA ILE A 151 1.92 4.58 -13.38
C ILE A 151 1.00 5.55 -14.12
N THR A 152 0.24 6.38 -13.39
CA THR A 152 -0.69 7.36 -13.98
C THR A 152 -0.07 8.73 -14.27
N ALA A 153 1.18 8.96 -13.83
CA ALA A 153 1.91 10.19 -14.08
C ALA A 153 2.12 10.40 -15.59
N GLU A 154 1.67 11.55 -16.08
CA GLU A 154 1.86 12.00 -17.46
C GLU A 154 3.36 12.15 -17.76
N LYS A 155 3.83 11.59 -18.87
CA LYS A 155 5.24 11.71 -19.26
C LYS A 155 5.42 12.91 -20.17
N PRO A 156 6.52 13.67 -20.03
CA PRO A 156 6.80 14.77 -20.95
C PRO A 156 7.02 14.23 -22.37
N ARG A 157 6.45 14.92 -23.37
CA ARG A 157 6.68 14.65 -24.79
C ARG A 157 6.87 15.98 -25.51
N THR A 158 7.91 16.04 -26.33
CA THR A 158 8.23 17.22 -27.14
C THR A 158 7.62 17.10 -28.52
N PHE A 159 7.07 18.21 -29.01
CA PHE A 159 6.49 18.40 -30.33
C PHE A 159 7.22 19.57 -31.00
N SER A 160 7.37 19.50 -32.32
CA SER A 160 8.20 20.45 -33.07
C SER A 160 7.58 20.79 -34.41
N ILE A 161 7.76 22.05 -34.79
CA ILE A 161 7.61 22.62 -36.13
C ILE A 161 8.99 23.16 -36.56
N GLU A 162 9.13 23.66 -37.78
CA GLU A 162 10.37 24.29 -38.23
C GLU A 162 10.71 25.48 -37.33
N GLY A 163 11.95 25.50 -36.81
CA GLY A 163 12.47 26.59 -35.97
C GLY A 163 11.96 26.67 -34.53
N ALA A 164 11.00 25.82 -34.11
CA ALA A 164 10.50 25.86 -32.74
C ALA A 164 10.01 24.52 -32.16
N SER A 165 10.05 24.38 -30.84
CA SER A 165 9.57 23.19 -30.13
C SER A 165 8.81 23.53 -28.85
N ILE A 166 7.92 22.63 -28.42
CA ILE A 166 7.18 22.72 -27.15
C ILE A 166 7.13 21.34 -26.46
N THR A 167 7.23 21.32 -25.13
CA THR A 167 7.07 20.09 -24.33
C THR A 167 5.73 20.07 -23.59
N LEU A 168 4.84 19.18 -24.04
CA LEU A 168 3.56 18.89 -23.40
C LEU A 168 3.64 17.55 -22.65
N THR A 169 2.65 16.69 -22.83
CA THR A 169 2.62 15.33 -22.29
C THR A 169 2.33 14.29 -23.36
N ASP A 170 2.62 13.03 -23.05
CA ASP A 170 2.33 11.87 -23.87
C ASP A 170 0.82 11.61 -24.10
N ARG A 171 -0.06 12.40 -23.47
CA ARG A 171 -1.50 12.42 -23.74
C ARG A 171 -1.88 13.24 -24.97
N PHE A 172 -1.02 14.15 -25.41
CA PHE A 172 -1.26 14.88 -26.66
C PHE A 172 -0.90 14.00 -27.85
N THR A 173 -1.83 13.93 -28.79
CA THR A 173 -1.66 13.28 -30.08
C THR A 173 -1.59 14.34 -31.17
N GLU A 174 -0.56 14.25 -32.01
CA GLU A 174 -0.48 15.01 -33.26
C GLU A 174 -1.56 14.51 -34.21
N ASP A 175 -2.33 15.44 -34.76
CA ASP A 175 -3.07 15.19 -35.98
C ASP A 175 -2.09 15.17 -37.16
N LYS A 176 -2.06 14.06 -37.88
CA LYS A 176 -1.13 13.85 -38.99
C LYS A 176 -1.60 14.53 -40.26
N GLU A 177 -2.88 14.84 -40.39
CA GLU A 177 -3.44 15.45 -41.59
C GLU A 177 -3.22 16.96 -41.62
N SER A 178 -3.05 17.59 -40.46
CA SER A 178 -2.81 19.04 -40.33
C SER A 178 -1.33 19.42 -40.23
N LYS A 179 -0.41 18.46 -40.21
CA LYS A 179 1.02 18.77 -40.02
C LYS A 179 1.63 19.37 -41.28
N GLU A 180 2.00 20.64 -41.18
CA GLU A 180 2.81 21.35 -42.16
C GLU A 180 4.15 21.75 -41.53
N ASP A 181 5.09 22.29 -42.32
CA ASP A 181 6.43 22.63 -41.83
C ASP A 181 6.37 23.64 -40.67
N TYR A 182 5.39 24.56 -40.69
CA TYR A 182 5.22 25.63 -39.71
C TYR A 182 3.93 25.54 -38.88
N TYR A 183 3.22 24.40 -38.92
CA TYR A 183 1.93 24.25 -38.22
C TYR A 183 1.74 22.82 -37.73
N VAL A 184 1.29 22.65 -36.48
CA VAL A 184 0.86 21.36 -35.95
C VAL A 184 -0.35 21.50 -35.03
N TRP A 185 -1.33 20.61 -35.20
CA TRP A 185 -2.46 20.47 -34.29
C TRP A 185 -2.26 19.30 -33.34
N LEU A 186 -2.41 19.56 -32.05
CA LEU A 186 -2.21 18.61 -30.96
C LEU A 186 -3.50 18.53 -30.14
N SER A 187 -3.99 17.31 -29.88
CA SER A 187 -5.22 17.12 -29.10
C SER A 187 -5.02 16.15 -27.94
N SER A 188 -5.75 16.40 -26.86
CA SER A 188 -5.93 15.50 -25.73
C SER A 188 -7.43 15.36 -25.43
N LYS A 189 -7.80 14.57 -24.41
CA LYS A 189 -9.21 14.45 -24.02
C LYS A 189 -9.84 15.74 -23.49
N THR A 190 -9.03 16.71 -23.05
CA THR A 190 -9.52 17.89 -22.32
C THR A 190 -9.02 19.21 -22.88
N ALA A 191 -8.11 19.18 -23.86
CA ALA A 191 -7.53 20.39 -24.43
C ALA A 191 -7.05 20.13 -25.86
N LEU A 192 -7.15 21.16 -26.67
CA LEU A 192 -6.51 21.31 -27.98
C LEU A 192 -5.32 22.27 -27.83
N CYS A 193 -4.32 22.09 -28.67
CA CYS A 193 -3.15 22.95 -28.79
C CYS A 193 -2.80 23.08 -30.26
N GLU A 194 -2.88 24.30 -30.80
CA GLU A 194 -2.32 24.65 -32.09
C GLU A 194 -0.98 25.31 -31.87
N PHE A 195 0.04 24.82 -32.58
CA PHE A 195 1.39 25.37 -32.50
C PHE A 195 1.89 25.68 -33.90
N PHE A 196 2.11 26.96 -34.17
CA PHE A 196 2.40 27.42 -35.52
C PHE A 196 3.20 28.72 -35.54
N MET A 197 3.76 29.02 -36.70
CA MET A 197 4.33 30.34 -37.00
C MET A 197 3.23 31.23 -37.59
N ALA A 198 3.04 32.42 -37.03
CA ALA A 198 2.15 33.44 -37.60
C ALA A 198 2.65 33.83 -39.00
N ASP A 199 1.71 34.17 -39.88
CA ASP A 199 2.04 34.58 -41.24
C ASP A 199 2.87 35.88 -41.22
N PRO A 200 4.14 35.85 -41.65
CA PRO A 200 5.03 37.00 -41.59
C PRO A 200 4.61 38.14 -42.53
N GLU A 201 3.72 37.90 -43.50
CA GLU A 201 3.15 38.97 -44.33
C GLU A 201 2.10 39.80 -43.58
N HIS A 202 1.48 39.22 -42.55
CA HIS A 202 0.35 39.82 -41.84
C HIS A 202 0.67 40.22 -40.39
N ALA A 203 1.57 39.50 -39.71
CA ALA A 203 1.93 39.79 -38.33
C ALA A 203 3.34 39.28 -37.98
N VAL A 204 4.20 40.18 -37.51
CA VAL A 204 5.59 39.85 -37.10
C VAL A 204 5.86 40.14 -35.63
N THR A 205 5.12 41.06 -35.02
CA THR A 205 5.19 41.39 -33.59
C THR A 205 4.01 40.78 -32.81
N ALA A 206 4.17 40.64 -31.50
CA ALA A 206 3.09 40.12 -30.66
C ALA A 206 1.85 41.03 -30.63
N ASP A 207 2.02 42.35 -30.80
CA ASP A 207 0.89 43.29 -30.91
C ASP A 207 0.11 43.06 -32.22
N GLU A 208 0.81 42.90 -33.35
CA GLU A 208 0.20 42.64 -34.66
C GLU A 208 -0.50 41.28 -34.70
N VAL A 209 0.09 40.25 -34.09
CA VAL A 209 -0.53 38.92 -34.01
C VAL A 209 -1.82 38.99 -33.20
N GLU A 210 -1.81 39.67 -32.06
CA GLU A 210 -2.99 39.82 -31.21
C GLU A 210 -4.11 40.63 -31.90
N GLU A 211 -3.75 41.72 -32.58
CA GLU A 211 -4.69 42.54 -33.37
C GLU A 211 -5.28 41.76 -34.54
N PHE A 212 -4.44 41.02 -35.29
CA PHE A 212 -4.88 40.15 -36.37
C PHE A 212 -5.95 39.16 -35.91
N TYR A 213 -5.74 38.49 -34.76
CA TYR A 213 -6.73 37.54 -34.24
C TYR A 213 -8.02 38.22 -33.77
N LYS A 214 -7.91 39.39 -33.12
CA LYS A 214 -9.08 40.18 -32.70
C LYS A 214 -9.95 40.64 -33.88
N GLU A 215 -9.34 40.93 -35.03
CA GLU A 215 -10.05 41.42 -36.21
C GLU A 215 -10.63 40.30 -37.08
N ASN A 216 -9.97 39.14 -37.13
CA ASN A 216 -10.32 38.07 -38.06
C ASN A 216 -11.18 36.94 -37.43
N TYR A 217 -11.29 36.91 -36.11
CA TYR A 217 -12.01 35.86 -35.38
C TYR A 217 -13.08 36.44 -34.46
N GLU A 218 -14.17 35.70 -34.25
CA GLU A 218 -15.28 36.08 -33.37
C GLU A 218 -14.91 35.83 -31.89
N LEU A 219 -13.89 36.52 -31.40
CA LEU A 219 -13.35 36.36 -30.07
C LEU A 219 -13.98 37.35 -29.07
N SER A 220 -14.17 36.91 -27.82
CA SER A 220 -14.69 37.76 -26.75
C SER A 220 -13.96 37.56 -25.41
N ASP A 221 -14.31 38.35 -24.38
CA ASP A 221 -13.76 38.25 -23.02
C ASP A 221 -12.23 38.35 -22.89
N PHE A 222 -11.60 39.14 -23.76
CA PHE A 222 -10.15 39.34 -23.78
C PHE A 222 -9.56 39.81 -22.45
N LYS A 223 -8.47 39.14 -22.04
CA LYS A 223 -7.64 39.54 -20.90
C LYS A 223 -6.18 39.29 -21.22
N ASP A 224 -5.38 40.33 -21.10
CA ASP A 224 -3.93 40.29 -21.35
C ASP A 224 -3.14 40.01 -20.08
N PHE A 225 -2.10 39.18 -20.23
CA PHE A 225 -1.23 38.76 -19.15
C PHE A 225 0.24 38.90 -19.54
N LYS A 226 1.05 39.30 -18.56
CA LYS A 226 2.52 39.28 -18.63
C LYS A 226 3.05 38.67 -17.34
N GLU A 227 3.57 37.45 -17.41
CA GLU A 227 4.12 36.75 -16.25
C GLU A 227 5.36 35.93 -16.63
N ASP A 228 6.40 35.97 -15.79
CA ASP A 228 7.65 35.21 -15.97
C ASP A 228 8.26 35.28 -17.38
N GLY A 229 8.17 36.44 -18.04
CA GLY A 229 8.69 36.66 -19.40
C GLY A 229 7.80 36.12 -20.52
N LEU A 230 6.66 35.52 -20.19
CA LEU A 230 5.62 35.18 -21.16
C LEU A 230 4.66 36.34 -21.35
N ARG A 231 4.28 36.58 -22.61
CA ARG A 231 3.13 37.39 -22.99
C ARG A 231 2.06 36.46 -23.56
N TYR A 232 0.85 36.56 -23.04
CA TYR A 232 -0.28 35.78 -23.53
C TYR A 232 -1.58 36.50 -23.21
N PHE A 233 -2.64 36.12 -23.90
CA PHE A 233 -3.99 36.56 -23.59
C PHE A 233 -4.94 35.37 -23.47
N THR A 234 -6.06 35.58 -22.79
CA THR A 234 -7.18 34.64 -22.79
C THR A 234 -8.37 35.27 -23.47
N CYS A 235 -9.14 34.48 -24.20
CA CYS A 235 -10.40 34.88 -24.82
C CYS A 235 -11.38 33.70 -24.82
N THR A 236 -12.57 33.94 -25.35
CA THR A 236 -13.56 32.90 -25.64
C THR A 236 -13.95 32.96 -27.10
N GLU A 237 -14.16 31.80 -27.72
CA GLU A 237 -14.61 31.68 -29.11
C GLU A 237 -15.80 30.73 -29.25
N PRO A 238 -16.71 30.95 -30.22
CA PRO A 238 -17.77 30.01 -30.53
C PRO A 238 -17.20 28.79 -31.27
N ALA A 239 -17.56 27.59 -30.82
CA ALA A 239 -17.24 26.35 -31.52
C ALA A 239 -18.32 25.98 -32.55
N ASN A 240 -17.93 25.17 -33.53
CA ASN A 240 -18.83 24.71 -34.62
C ASN A 240 -20.04 23.89 -34.14
N ASP A 241 -19.98 23.29 -32.95
CA ASP A 241 -21.07 22.53 -32.34
C ASP A 241 -22.03 23.41 -31.53
N GLY A 242 -21.82 24.73 -31.53
CA GLY A 242 -22.60 25.71 -30.77
C GLY A 242 -22.16 25.85 -29.30
N SER A 243 -21.10 25.14 -28.89
CA SER A 243 -20.46 25.38 -27.59
C SER A 243 -19.55 26.61 -27.64
N THR A 244 -18.98 26.97 -26.50
CA THR A 244 -17.98 28.04 -26.38
C THR A 244 -16.69 27.41 -25.87
N LEU A 245 -15.56 27.80 -26.44
CA LEU A 245 -14.23 27.43 -25.96
C LEU A 245 -13.63 28.59 -25.17
N ALA A 246 -12.79 28.24 -24.21
CA ALA A 246 -11.94 29.16 -23.49
C ALA A 246 -10.51 28.96 -23.96
N ASP A 247 -9.91 30.03 -24.46
CA ASP A 247 -8.62 30.01 -25.13
C ASP A 247 -7.55 30.68 -24.28
N THR A 248 -6.31 30.21 -24.45
CA THR A 248 -5.11 30.82 -23.88
C THR A 248 -4.02 30.81 -24.96
N VAL A 249 -3.67 32.00 -25.44
CA VAL A 249 -2.82 32.19 -26.62
C VAL A 249 -1.51 32.85 -26.22
N PHE A 250 -0.40 32.14 -26.41
CA PHE A 250 0.95 32.59 -26.12
C PHE A 250 1.65 32.99 -27.41
N ILE A 251 2.36 34.13 -27.40
CA ILE A 251 3.06 34.64 -28.57
C ILE A 251 4.54 34.82 -28.25
N TYR A 252 5.40 34.38 -29.17
CA TYR A 252 6.84 34.42 -29.05
C TYR A 252 7.46 35.08 -30.28
N GLU A 253 8.08 36.23 -30.09
CA GLU A 253 8.75 36.95 -31.16
C GLU A 253 10.12 36.33 -31.47
N SER A 254 10.48 36.27 -32.76
CA SER A 254 11.78 35.82 -33.25
C SER A 254 12.25 36.69 -34.42
N GLU A 255 13.51 36.55 -34.86
CA GLU A 255 14.03 37.32 -36.01
C GLU A 255 13.29 37.01 -37.33
N GLY A 256 12.71 35.81 -37.46
CA GLY A 256 12.01 35.34 -38.67
C GLY A 256 10.49 35.51 -38.67
N GLY A 257 9.90 36.01 -37.58
CA GLY A 257 8.45 36.11 -37.38
C GLY A 257 8.03 35.78 -35.95
N ALA A 258 6.74 35.62 -35.72
CA ALA A 258 6.20 35.26 -34.40
C ALA A 258 5.67 33.83 -34.38
N TYR A 259 5.99 33.07 -33.32
CA TYR A 259 5.39 31.76 -33.05
C TYR A 259 4.22 31.91 -32.09
N VAL A 260 3.18 31.13 -32.33
CA VAL A 260 1.94 31.14 -31.54
C VAL A 260 1.68 29.74 -31.00
N VAL A 261 1.39 29.67 -29.71
CA VAL A 261 0.85 28.48 -29.06
C VAL A 261 -0.55 28.81 -28.56
N TRP A 262 -1.56 28.24 -29.21
CA TRP A 262 -2.96 28.46 -28.89
C TRP A 262 -3.53 27.22 -28.20
N PHE A 263 -3.88 27.33 -26.92
CA PHE A 263 -4.60 26.28 -26.21
C PHE A 263 -6.09 26.58 -26.15
N ALA A 264 -6.92 25.61 -26.52
CA ALA A 264 -8.37 25.69 -26.39
C ALA A 264 -8.91 24.59 -25.47
N THR A 265 -9.90 24.92 -24.64
CA THR A 265 -10.57 23.98 -23.74
C THR A 265 -12.03 24.39 -23.50
N TYR A 266 -12.87 23.47 -23.05
CA TYR A 266 -14.18 23.85 -22.51
C TYR A 266 -14.03 24.73 -21.25
N PRO A 267 -14.90 25.75 -21.06
CA PRO A 267 -14.83 26.72 -19.97
C PRO A 267 -14.76 26.11 -18.56
N GLU A 268 -15.46 25.00 -18.32
CA GLU A 268 -15.45 24.32 -17.02
C GLU A 268 -14.08 23.76 -16.63
N ASN A 269 -13.18 23.56 -17.60
CA ASN A 269 -11.83 23.07 -17.36
C ASN A 269 -10.78 24.20 -17.34
N ALA A 270 -11.14 25.42 -17.76
CA ALA A 270 -10.20 26.53 -17.96
C ALA A 270 -9.43 26.86 -16.67
N GLU A 271 -10.12 27.01 -15.53
CA GLU A 271 -9.50 27.32 -14.24
C GLU A 271 -8.42 26.29 -13.85
N GLN A 272 -8.65 25.01 -14.16
CA GLN A 272 -7.71 23.93 -13.87
C GLN A 272 -6.56 23.86 -14.88
N LEU A 273 -6.82 24.15 -16.15
CA LEU A 273 -5.88 23.90 -17.25
C LEU A 273 -5.00 25.11 -17.60
N THR A 274 -5.47 26.35 -17.44
CA THR A 274 -4.67 27.55 -17.73
C THR A 274 -3.32 27.55 -17.01
N PRO A 275 -3.21 27.18 -15.71
CA PRO A 275 -1.90 27.06 -15.05
C PRO A 275 -0.97 26.00 -15.68
N LYS A 276 -1.54 24.93 -16.27
CA LYS A 276 -0.76 23.93 -17.01
C LYS A 276 -0.31 24.46 -18.37
N PHE A 277 -1.18 25.18 -19.08
CA PHE A 277 -0.85 25.83 -20.35
C PHE A 277 0.32 26.79 -20.18
N VAL A 278 0.28 27.67 -19.16
CA VAL A 278 1.39 28.55 -18.78
C VAL A 278 2.68 27.75 -18.53
N LYS A 279 2.60 26.64 -17.79
CA LYS A 279 3.77 25.80 -17.52
C LYS A 279 4.35 25.20 -18.80
N TRP A 280 3.52 24.73 -19.71
CA TRP A 280 3.94 24.16 -20.99
C TRP A 280 4.49 25.24 -21.93
N ALA A 281 3.88 26.42 -21.97
CA ALA A 281 4.35 27.58 -22.71
C ALA A 281 5.79 27.99 -22.32
N LYS A 282 6.18 27.83 -21.04
CA LYS A 282 7.57 28.07 -20.61
C LYS A 282 8.59 27.08 -21.18
N THR A 283 8.15 25.99 -21.78
CA THR A 283 9.03 24.98 -22.39
C THR A 283 9.29 25.25 -23.87
N VAL A 284 8.69 26.30 -24.44
CA VAL A 284 8.90 26.66 -25.83
C VAL A 284 10.35 27.08 -26.04
N THR A 285 10.96 26.54 -27.09
CA THR A 285 12.30 26.91 -27.55
C THR A 285 12.21 27.34 -29.01
N ILE A 286 12.83 28.46 -29.34
CA ILE A 286 12.96 28.97 -30.71
C ILE A 286 14.45 28.93 -31.07
N GLU A 287 14.76 28.44 -32.27
CA GLU A 287 16.13 28.33 -32.81
C GLU A 287 16.70 29.65 -33.33
#